data_AF-A0A9D5TAQ5-F1
#
_entry.id   AF-A0A9D5TAQ5-F1
#
_cell.length_a   1.000
_cell.length_b   1.000
_cell.length_c   1.000
_cell.angle_alpha   90.00
_cell.angle_beta   90.00
_cell.angle_gamma   90.00
#
_symmetry.space_group_name_H-M   'P 1'
#
loop_
_entity.id
_entity.type
_entity.pdbx_description
1 polymer ?
#
loop_
_entity_poly.entity_id
_entity_poly.type
_entity_poly.pdbx_seq_one_letter_code
_entity_poly.pdbx_strand_id
1 'polypeptide(L)' 'MIFKRKIYDKLLDWKENYSSEKALLIEGARRIGKSTIAEEFGKNEYRSYIIIDFNDASQLVKDAFEKYLNDLDTFF' A
#
# COMPACT_ATOMS: atom_id res chain seq x y z
N MET A 1 11.79 16.41 16.80
CA MET A 1 12.07 16.27 15.35
C MET A 1 11.52 14.95 14.87
N ILE A 2 10.52 14.94 14.00
CA ILE A 2 10.09 13.72 13.29
C ILE A 2 11.13 13.49 12.19
N PHE A 3 11.83 12.35 12.24
CA PHE A 3 12.87 12.02 11.27
C PHE A 3 12.18 11.62 9.95
N LYS A 4 12.26 12.49 8.93
CA LYS A 4 11.75 12.16 7.59
C LYS A 4 12.57 10.99 7.04
N ARG A 5 11.92 9.84 6.79
CA ARG A 5 12.61 8.66 6.27
C ARG A 5 13.05 8.93 4.83
N LYS A 6 14.28 8.53 4.49
CA LYS A 6 14.85 8.67 3.12
C LYS A 6 13.95 8.08 2.01
N ILE A 7 13.14 7.09 2.32
CA ILE A 7 12.23 6.46 1.35
C ILE A 7 11.02 7.34 1.01
N TYR A 8 10.63 8.29 1.87
CA TYR A 8 9.44 9.12 1.66
C TYR A 8 9.55 9.92 0.35
N ASP A 9 10.72 10.49 0.05
CA ASP A 9 10.93 11.23 -1.19
C ASP A 9 10.81 10.33 -2.43
N LYS A 10 11.14 9.03 -2.31
CA LYS A 10 10.93 8.06 -3.39
C LYS A 10 9.45 7.70 -3.57
N LEU A 11 8.68 7.67 -2.48
CA LEU A 11 7.23 7.45 -2.55
C LEU A 11 6.53 8.66 -3.19
N LEU A 12 6.98 9.87 -2.88
CA LEU A 12 6.51 11.10 -3.55
C LEU A 12 6.82 11.08 -5.04
N ASP A 13 8.07 10.78 -5.42
CA ASP A 13 8.46 10.64 -6.82
C ASP A 13 7.62 9.60 -7.56
N TRP A 14 7.35 8.46 -6.92
CA TRP A 14 6.44 7.47 -7.46
C TRP A 14 5.01 8.00 -7.66
N LYS A 15 4.47 8.70 -6.66
CA LYS A 15 3.12 9.26 -6.73
C LYS A 15 2.99 10.21 -7.91
N GLU A 16 3.93 11.15 -8.04
CA GLU A 16 3.89 12.19 -9.07
C GLU A 16 4.15 11.65 -10.48
N ASN A 17 5.07 10.69 -10.63
CA ASN A 17 5.56 10.29 -11.95
C ASN A 17 5.04 8.94 -12.45
N TYR A 18 4.54 8.06 -11.58
CA TYR A 18 4.31 6.65 -11.91
C TYR A 18 3.01 6.03 -11.38
N SER A 19 2.31 6.66 -10.44
CA SER A 19 1.18 6.03 -9.74
C SER A 19 -0.05 5.71 -10.60
N SER A 20 -0.20 6.38 -11.75
CA SER A 20 -1.29 6.11 -12.70
C SER A 20 -1.16 4.77 -13.43
N GLU A 21 0.05 4.21 -13.50
CA GLU A 21 0.35 3.02 -14.32
C GLU A 21 1.07 1.91 -13.55
N LYS A 22 1.70 2.24 -12.40
CA LYS A 22 2.59 1.31 -11.69
C LYS A 22 2.26 1.24 -10.21
N ALA A 23 2.17 0.03 -9.70
CA ALA A 23 2.15 -0.24 -8.26
C ALA A 23 3.56 -0.15 -7.64
N LEU A 24 3.63 0.12 -6.34
CA LEU A 24 4.87 0.04 -5.55
C LEU A 24 4.95 -1.27 -4.77
N LEU A 25 6.15 -1.85 -4.74
CA LEU A 25 6.52 -2.91 -3.81
C LEU A 25 7.58 -2.39 -2.83
N ILE A 26 7.25 -2.40 -1.53
CA ILE A 26 8.18 -1.96 -0.46
C ILE A 26 8.80 -3.21 0.19
N GLU A 27 10.06 -3.47 -0.12
CA GLU A 27 10.78 -4.65 0.36
C GLU A 27 11.76 -4.34 1.50
N GLY A 28 12.19 -5.38 2.22
CA GLY A 28 13.20 -5.29 3.27
C GLY A 28 12.96 -6.24 4.44
N ALA A 29 13.84 -6.23 5.42
CA ALA A 29 13.78 -7.13 6.59
C ALA A 29 12.47 -6.98 7.40
N ARG A 30 12.13 -8.02 8.16
CA ARG A 30 10.96 -8.00 9.05
C ARG A 30 11.14 -6.91 10.12
N ARG A 31 10.05 -6.23 10.50
CA ARG A 31 10.00 -5.21 11.58
C ARG A 31 10.87 -3.95 11.38
N ILE A 32 11.21 -3.59 10.14
CA ILE A 32 11.92 -2.33 9.82
C ILE A 32 10.98 -1.13 9.56
N GLY A 33 9.70 -1.26 9.88
CA GLY A 33 8.69 -0.20 9.76
C GLY A 33 8.20 0.06 8.34
N LYS A 34 8.07 -0.99 7.51
CA LYS A 34 7.53 -0.88 6.13
C LYS A 34 6.05 -0.49 6.11
N SER A 35 5.22 -1.17 6.91
CA SER A 35 3.80 -0.82 7.03
C SER A 35 3.61 0.59 7.59
N THR A 36 4.45 0.98 8.56
CA THR A 36 4.43 2.33 9.15
C THR A 36 4.62 3.42 8.10
N ILE A 37 5.61 3.29 7.20
CA ILE A 37 5.85 4.32 6.19
C ILE A 37 4.79 4.32 5.08
N ALA A 38 4.23 3.16 4.73
CA ALA A 38 3.12 3.08 3.78
C ALA A 38 1.85 3.75 4.32
N GLU A 39 1.51 3.49 5.59
CA GLU A 39 0.38 4.11 6.27
C GLU A 39 0.57 5.63 6.45
N GLU A 40 1.76 6.06 6.89
CA GLU A 40 2.08 7.48 7.03
C GLU A 40 1.96 8.22 5.69
N PHE A 41 2.46 7.62 4.62
CA PHE A 41 2.32 8.17 3.27
C PHE A 41 0.85 8.25 2.84
N GLY A 42 0.06 7.19 3.06
CA GLY A 42 -1.38 7.19 2.79
C GLY A 42 -2.13 8.32 3.50
N LYS A 43 -1.83 8.54 4.79
CA LYS A 43 -2.43 9.63 5.61
C LYS A 43 -2.09 11.02 5.10
N ASN A 44 -0.85 11.23 4.68
CA ASN A 44 -0.35 12.56 4.31
C ASN A 44 -0.69 12.93 2.86
N GLU A 45 -0.70 11.95 1.96
CA GLU A 45 -0.68 12.19 0.52
C GLU A 45 -2.00 11.90 -0.18
N TYR A 46 -2.95 11.26 0.48
CA TYR A 46 -4.26 10.93 -0.07
C TYR A 46 -5.38 11.42 0.85
N ARG A 47 -6.50 11.87 0.27
CA ARG A 47 -7.70 12.24 1.03
C ARG A 47 -8.24 11.08 1.87
N SER A 48 -8.12 9.86 1.34
CA SER A 48 -8.58 8.61 1.95
C SER A 48 -7.74 7.44 1.45
N TYR A 49 -7.56 6.43 2.29
CA TYR A 49 -6.84 5.21 1.94
C TYR A 49 -7.42 4.01 2.71
N ILE A 50 -7.19 2.80 2.20
CA ILE A 50 -7.54 1.54 2.85
C ILE A 50 -6.25 0.77 3.14
N ILE A 51 -6.15 0.16 4.32
CA ILE A 51 -5.09 -0.79 4.65
C ILE A 51 -5.71 -2.16 4.75
N ILE A 52 -5.15 -3.13 4.03
CA ILE A 52 -5.52 -4.53 4.12
C ILE A 52 -4.33 -5.28 4.70
N ASP A 53 -4.45 -5.73 5.95
CA ASP A 53 -3.51 -6.69 6.55
C ASP A 53 -4.05 -8.11 6.36
N PHE A 54 -3.46 -8.86 5.43
CA PHE A 54 -3.89 -10.24 5.16
C PHE A 54 -3.69 -11.20 6.35
N ASN A 55 -2.92 -10.83 7.39
CA ASN A 55 -2.87 -11.61 8.62
C ASN A 55 -4.16 -11.52 9.43
N ASP A 56 -4.88 -10.39 9.33
CA ASP A 56 -6.10 -10.08 10.10
C ASP A 56 -7.37 -9.98 9.22
N ALA A 57 -7.20 -10.01 7.90
CA ALA A 57 -8.32 -9.94 6.96
C ALA A 57 -9.26 -11.16 7.11
N SER A 58 -10.57 -10.89 7.01
CA SER A 58 -11.60 -11.93 7.02
C SER A 58 -11.45 -12.89 5.85
N GLN A 59 -11.99 -14.10 5.99
CA GLN A 59 -11.96 -15.08 4.91
C GLN A 59 -12.67 -14.56 3.64
N LEU A 60 -13.72 -13.76 3.80
CA LEU A 60 -14.41 -13.11 2.68
C LEU A 60 -13.45 -12.23 1.86
N VAL A 61 -12.63 -11.40 2.53
CA VAL A 61 -11.65 -10.55 1.86
C VAL A 61 -10.60 -11.41 1.15
N LYS A 62 -10.06 -12.43 1.84
CA LYS A 62 -9.06 -13.34 1.25
C LYS A 62 -9.60 -14.04 -0.01
N ASP A 63 -10.81 -14.57 0.08
CA ASP A 63 -11.50 -15.23 -1.03
C ASP A 63 -11.70 -14.29 -2.22
N ALA A 64 -12.00 -13.01 -1.98
CA ALA A 64 -12.16 -12.04 -3.05
C ALA A 64 -10.87 -11.88 -3.87
N PHE A 65 -9.72 -11.79 -3.20
CA PHE A 65 -8.41 -11.72 -3.86
C PHE A 65 -7.99 -13.05 -4.50
N GLU A 66 -8.37 -14.20 -3.95
CA GLU A 66 -7.99 -15.49 -4.53
C GLU A 66 -8.83 -15.86 -5.76
N LYS A 67 -10.13 -15.54 -5.76
CA LYS A 67 -11.09 -16.01 -6.77
C LYS A 67 -11.34 -15.01 -7.89
N TYR A 68 -11.24 -13.71 -7.62
CA TYR A 68 -11.70 -12.67 -8.54
C TYR A 68 -10.60 -11.70 -9.00
N LEU A 69 -9.33 -11.88 -8.62
CA LEU A 69 -8.25 -10.96 -9.04
C LEU A 69 -8.06 -10.84 -10.55
N ASN A 70 -8.40 -11.89 -11.30
CA ASN A 70 -8.35 -11.90 -12.77
C ASN A 70 -9.63 -11.37 -13.44
N ASP A 71 -10.67 -11.08 -12.66
CA ASP A 71 -11.94 -10.51 -13.09
C ASP A 71 -12.23 -9.25 -12.27
N LEU A 72 -11.61 -8.15 -12.70
CA LEU A 72 -11.66 -6.88 -11.97
C LEU A 72 -13.08 -6.31 -11.85
N ASP A 73 -13.97 -6.63 -12.80
CA ASP A 73 -15.36 -6.18 -12.77
C ASP A 73 -16.15 -6.86 -11.64
N THR A 74 -15.80 -8.09 -11.28
CA THR A 74 -16.38 -8.79 -10.11
C THR A 74 -15.64 -8.42 -8.82
N PHE A 75 -14.38 -8.02 -8.91
CA PHE A 75 -13.55 -7.67 -7.75
C PHE A 75 -13.89 -6.32 -7.13
N PHE A 76 -14.26 -5.32 -7.95
CA PHE A 76 -14.58 -3.95 -7.53
C PHE A 76 -16.08 -3.67 -7.44
#